data_AF-A0A1N6HSM9-F1
#
_entry.id   AF-A0A1N6HSM9-F1
#
_cell.length_a   1.000
_cell.length_b   1.000
_cell.length_c   1.000
_cell.angle_alpha   90.00
_cell.angle_beta   90.00
_cell.angle_gamma   90.00
#
_symmetry.space_group_name_H-M   'P 1'
#
loop_
_entity.id
_entity.type
_entity.pdbx_description
1 polymer ?
#
loop_
_entity_poly.entity_id
_entity_poly.type
_entity_poly.pdbx_seq_one_letter_code
_entity_poly.pdbx_strand_id
1 'polypeptide(L)'
;MPDKMFEFDAAIPDQDEAATRRLKLAKLIWTSNRKRREMIPGFDWGEMPWDILLAAYILGAAEQDDWESAGIVSDQWPSDVARRYLDILSDKGLIEKNASNPGAEPQLPRLTEKGEAAIANWLDECAKGVF
;
A
#
# COMPACT_ATOMS: atom_id res chain seq x y z
N MET A 1 -60.48 31.94 -5.32
CA MET A 1 -59.54 30.84 -5.61
C MET A 1 -58.41 30.97 -4.62
N PRO A 2 -58.12 29.98 -3.75
CA PRO A 2 -57.01 30.09 -2.82
C PRO A 2 -55.70 29.64 -3.49
N ASP A 3 -54.66 30.45 -3.28
CA ASP A 3 -53.27 30.19 -3.64
C ASP A 3 -52.83 28.84 -3.09
N LYS A 4 -52.43 27.94 -4.00
CA LYS A 4 -51.67 26.75 -3.62
C LYS A 4 -50.24 27.18 -3.33
N MET A 5 -49.99 27.47 -2.06
CA MET A 5 -48.68 27.48 -1.44
C MET A 5 -48.06 26.09 -1.67
N PHE A 6 -47.12 25.99 -2.61
CA PHE A 6 -46.32 24.79 -2.80
C PHE A 6 -45.41 24.66 -1.57
N GLU A 7 -45.83 23.88 -0.58
CA GLU A 7 -44.94 23.32 0.41
C GLU A 7 -43.97 22.39 -0.30
N PHE A 8 -42.76 22.89 -0.55
CA PHE A 8 -41.61 22.08 -0.91
C PHE A 8 -41.13 21.36 0.36
N ASP A 9 -41.93 20.41 0.84
CA ASP A 9 -41.47 19.38 1.76
C ASP A 9 -40.78 18.29 0.92
N ALA A 10 -39.74 18.71 0.19
CA ALA A 10 -38.81 17.78 -0.41
C ALA A 10 -37.96 17.26 0.74
N ALA A 11 -38.40 16.15 1.34
CA ALA A 11 -37.57 15.30 2.16
C ALA A 11 -36.20 15.20 1.46
N ILE A 12 -35.18 15.78 2.10
CA ILE A 12 -33.80 15.69 1.64
C ILE A 12 -33.54 14.19 1.51
N PRO A 13 -33.27 13.67 0.29
CA PRO A 13 -33.07 12.24 0.14
C PRO A 13 -31.95 11.85 1.07
N ASP A 14 -32.26 10.90 1.95
CA ASP A 14 -31.33 10.20 2.82
C ASP A 14 -29.96 10.15 2.13
N GLN A 15 -28.99 10.88 2.67
CA GLN A 15 -27.70 11.08 2.00
C GLN A 15 -27.08 9.72 1.78
N ASP A 16 -27.23 9.19 0.56
CA ASP A 16 -26.98 7.82 0.16
C ASP A 16 -25.83 7.26 1.00
N GLU A 17 -26.16 6.47 2.03
CA GLU A 17 -25.15 6.02 2.98
C GLU A 17 -24.02 5.31 2.23
N ALA A 18 -24.30 4.71 1.08
CA ALA A 18 -23.30 4.13 0.21
C ALA A 18 -22.38 5.20 -0.41
N ALA A 19 -22.91 6.34 -0.87
CA ALA A 19 -22.10 7.46 -1.33
C ALA A 19 -21.23 8.04 -0.21
N THR A 20 -21.78 8.19 1.01
CA THR A 20 -21.03 8.64 2.18
C THR A 20 -19.93 7.64 2.57
N ARG A 21 -20.23 6.33 2.55
CA ARG A 21 -19.23 5.27 2.78
C ARG A 21 -18.13 5.29 1.71
N ARG A 22 -18.49 5.39 0.42
CA ARG A 22 -17.53 5.48 -0.69
C ARG A 22 -16.65 6.72 -0.57
N LEU A 23 -17.20 7.87 -0.20
CA LEU A 23 -16.43 9.10 0.01
C LEU A 23 -15.43 8.96 1.16
N LYS A 24 -15.84 8.34 2.27
CA LYS A 24 -14.94 8.04 3.39
C LYS A 24 -13.79 7.11 2.97
N LEU A 25 -14.11 6.04 2.25
CA LEU A 25 -13.10 5.11 1.72
C LEU A 25 -12.14 5.80 0.74
N ALA A 26 -12.66 6.62 -0.17
CA ALA A 26 -11.85 7.36 -1.13
C ALA A 26 -10.87 8.33 -0.44
N LYS A 27 -11.33 9.06 0.58
CA LYS A 27 -10.47 9.93 1.40
C LYS A 27 -9.39 9.12 2.13
N LEU A 28 -9.76 7.97 2.70
CA LEU A 28 -8.82 7.09 3.40
C LEU A 28 -7.71 6.57 2.45
N ILE A 29 -8.09 6.11 1.26
CA ILE A 29 -7.12 5.66 0.23
C ILE A 29 -6.23 6.83 -0.21
N TRP A 30 -6.81 8.01 -0.45
CA TRP A 30 -6.05 9.19 -0.86
C TRP A 30 -5.04 9.63 0.19
N THR A 31 -5.42 9.71 1.47
CA THR A 31 -4.49 10.05 2.55
C THR A 31 -3.40 8.99 2.69
N SER A 32 -3.77 7.70 2.64
CA SER A 32 -2.81 6.59 2.70
C SER A 32 -1.75 6.70 1.60
N ASN A 33 -2.17 6.94 0.35
CA ASN A 33 -1.27 7.13 -0.78
C ASN A 33 -0.36 8.35 -0.61
N ARG A 34 -0.85 9.44 -0.03
CA ARG A 34 -0.04 10.63 0.23
C ARG A 34 1.01 10.39 1.32
N LYS A 35 0.64 9.74 2.41
CA LYS A 35 1.58 9.38 3.49
C LYS A 35 2.69 8.45 2.99
N ARG A 36 2.39 7.50 2.09
CA ARG A 36 3.42 6.68 1.43
C ARG A 36 4.52 7.54 0.77
N ARG A 37 4.14 8.63 0.10
CA ARG A 37 5.08 9.57 -0.56
C ARG A 37 5.92 10.37 0.44
N GLU A 38 5.38 10.65 1.62
CA GLU A 38 6.07 11.40 2.67
C GLU A 38 7.08 10.51 3.44
N MET A 39 6.80 9.21 3.57
CA MET A 39 7.64 8.25 4.30
C MET A 39 8.94 7.87 3.58
N ILE A 40 8.96 7.90 2.25
CA ILE A 40 10.18 7.65 1.45
C ILE A 40 10.43 8.86 0.56
N PRO A 41 11.06 9.93 1.11
CA PRO A 41 11.29 11.17 0.38
C PRO A 41 12.07 10.96 -0.92
N GLY A 42 11.69 11.71 -1.95
CA GLY A 42 12.38 11.69 -3.24
C GLY A 42 12.03 10.49 -4.11
N PHE A 43 10.91 9.81 -3.85
CA PHE A 43 10.45 8.74 -4.72
C PHE A 43 8.92 8.67 -4.82
N ASP A 44 8.43 8.84 -6.05
CA ASP A 44 7.02 8.70 -6.38
C ASP A 44 6.77 7.26 -6.84
N TRP A 45 6.62 6.35 -5.87
CA TRP A 45 6.42 4.94 -6.15
C TRP A 45 4.99 4.71 -6.67
N GLY A 46 4.88 3.98 -7.78
CA GLY A 46 3.63 3.28 -8.13
C GLY A 46 3.30 2.17 -7.13
N GLU A 47 2.22 1.42 -7.34
CA GLU A 47 1.74 0.40 -6.39
C GLU A 47 2.74 -0.75 -6.18
N MET A 48 3.36 -1.25 -7.25
CA MET A 48 4.25 -2.42 -7.22
C MET A 48 5.43 -2.39 -6.21
N PRO A 49 6.31 -1.37 -6.18
CA PRO A 49 7.38 -1.28 -5.17
C PRO A 49 6.85 -1.24 -3.73
N TRP A 50 5.64 -0.71 -3.52
CA TRP A 50 4.99 -0.73 -2.21
C TRP A 50 4.52 -2.15 -1.85
N ASP A 51 3.94 -2.85 -2.81
CA ASP A 51 3.54 -4.25 -2.65
C ASP A 51 4.75 -5.14 -2.33
N ILE A 52 5.89 -4.93 -2.99
CA ILE A 52 7.15 -5.64 -2.71
C ILE A 52 7.62 -5.41 -1.27
N LEU A 53 7.60 -4.16 -0.80
CA LEU A 53 8.02 -3.84 0.57
C LEU A 53 7.08 -4.45 1.63
N LEU A 54 5.76 -4.41 1.39
CA LEU A 54 4.79 -5.05 2.27
C LEU A 54 4.93 -6.57 2.28
N ALA A 55 5.15 -7.16 1.10
CA ALA A 55 5.39 -8.58 0.95
C ALA A 55 6.65 -9.02 1.72
N ALA A 56 7.75 -8.27 1.58
CA ALA A 56 8.97 -8.50 2.34
C ALA A 56 8.77 -8.35 3.86
N TYR A 57 7.97 -7.38 4.30
CA TYR A 57 7.60 -7.22 5.70
C TYR A 57 6.81 -8.42 6.23
N ILE A 58 5.82 -8.90 5.47
CA ILE A 58 4.99 -10.06 5.85
C ILE A 58 5.85 -11.32 5.95
N LEU A 59 6.73 -11.58 4.96
CA LEU A 59 7.66 -12.72 5.01
C LEU A 59 8.53 -12.69 6.26
N GLY A 60 9.14 -11.53 6.55
CA GLY A 60 9.99 -11.35 7.73
C GLY A 60 9.22 -11.55 9.03
N ALA A 61 8.04 -10.95 9.15
CA ALA A 61 7.21 -11.02 10.36
C ALA A 61 6.59 -12.42 10.59
N ALA A 62 6.29 -13.16 9.52
CA ALA A 62 5.75 -14.51 9.59
C ALA A 62 6.82 -15.60 9.68
N GLU A 63 8.10 -15.22 9.67
CA GLU A 63 9.26 -16.14 9.61
C GLU A 63 9.12 -17.17 8.47
N GLN A 64 8.58 -16.74 7.32
CA GLN A 64 8.38 -17.58 6.14
C GLN A 64 9.47 -17.32 5.10
N ASP A 65 9.89 -18.38 4.43
CA ASP A 65 10.90 -18.35 3.36
C ASP A 65 10.30 -18.51 1.95
N ASP A 66 8.96 -18.48 1.82
CA ASP A 66 8.25 -18.55 0.53
C ASP A 66 6.98 -17.68 0.47
N TRP A 67 6.65 -17.18 -0.72
CA TRP A 67 5.49 -16.30 -0.95
C TRP A 67 4.15 -17.00 -0.67
N GLU A 68 4.03 -18.28 -1.01
CA GLU A 68 2.78 -19.02 -0.91
C GLU A 68 2.38 -19.24 0.54
N SER A 69 3.33 -19.63 1.40
CA SER A 69 3.13 -19.81 2.84
C SER A 69 2.81 -18.50 3.57
N ALA A 70 3.27 -17.37 3.02
CA ALA A 70 2.91 -16.04 3.49
C ALA A 70 1.60 -15.49 2.89
N GLY A 71 0.92 -16.25 2.01
CA GLY A 71 -0.33 -15.84 1.37
C GLY A 71 -0.19 -14.73 0.33
N ILE A 72 1.00 -14.57 -0.25
CA ILE A 72 1.34 -13.51 -1.21
C ILE A 72 1.29 -14.06 -2.64
N VAL A 73 0.52 -13.41 -3.51
CA VAL A 73 0.40 -13.80 -4.93
C VAL A 73 1.43 -13.03 -5.76
N SER A 74 2.58 -13.66 -6.04
CA SER A 74 3.69 -13.03 -6.77
C SER A 74 3.50 -12.91 -8.28
N ASP A 75 2.52 -13.62 -8.85
CA ASP A 75 2.23 -13.65 -10.30
C ASP A 75 1.87 -12.28 -10.90
N GLN A 76 1.67 -11.27 -10.05
CA GLN A 76 1.29 -9.91 -10.44
C GLN A 76 2.48 -9.03 -10.84
N TRP A 77 3.72 -9.48 -10.65
CA TRP A 77 4.90 -8.67 -10.94
C TRP A 77 5.63 -9.21 -12.19
N PRO A 78 5.53 -8.54 -13.35
CA PRO A 78 6.33 -8.88 -14.52
C PRO A 78 7.82 -8.88 -14.16
N SER A 79 8.51 -9.97 -14.43
CA SER A 79 9.85 -10.27 -13.89
C SER A 79 10.88 -9.16 -14.11
N ASP A 80 10.87 -8.49 -15.26
CA ASP A 80 11.80 -7.41 -15.57
C ASP A 80 11.48 -6.11 -14.83
N VAL A 81 10.20 -5.82 -14.61
CA VAL A 81 9.74 -4.64 -13.86
C VAL A 81 9.99 -4.84 -12.36
N ALA A 82 9.71 -6.05 -11.86
CA ALA A 82 10.01 -6.47 -10.50
C ALA A 82 11.51 -6.32 -10.20
N ARG A 83 12.37 -6.86 -11.08
CA ARG A 83 13.83 -6.77 -10.92
C ARG A 83 14.31 -5.32 -10.86
N ARG A 84 13.80 -4.45 -11.74
CA ARG A 84 14.12 -3.01 -11.71
C ARG A 84 13.76 -2.38 -10.38
N TYR A 85 12.57 -2.67 -9.83
CA TYR A 85 12.19 -2.10 -8.54
C TYR A 85 12.97 -2.68 -7.37
N LEU A 86 13.33 -3.96 -7.40
CA LEU A 86 14.24 -4.56 -6.42
C LEU A 86 15.59 -3.85 -6.40
N ASP A 87 16.19 -3.58 -7.57
CA ASP A 87 17.45 -2.82 -7.65
C ASP A 87 17.31 -1.42 -7.03
N ILE A 88 16.25 -0.70 -7.36
CA ILE A 88 16.01 0.66 -6.81
C ILE A 88 15.79 0.62 -5.30
N LEU A 89 15.01 -0.34 -4.79
CA LEU A 89 14.73 -0.50 -3.36
C LEU A 89 16.01 -0.86 -2.58
N SER A 90 16.86 -1.70 -3.19
CA SER A 90 18.20 -2.01 -2.68
C SER A 90 19.10 -0.77 -2.65
N ASP A 91 19.16 0.00 -3.73
CA ASP A 91 19.99 1.21 -3.82
C ASP A 91 19.59 2.27 -2.77
N LYS A 92 18.32 2.26 -2.35
CA LYS A 92 17.81 3.11 -1.27
C LYS A 92 18.06 2.56 0.13
N GLY A 93 18.63 1.36 0.24
CA GLY A 93 18.85 0.64 1.48
C GLY A 93 17.55 0.32 2.19
N LEU A 94 16.50 -0.07 1.45
CA LEU A 94 15.24 -0.54 2.04
C LEU A 94 15.18 -2.07 2.08
N ILE A 95 15.73 -2.74 1.07
CA ILE A 95 15.88 -4.19 1.04
C ILE A 95 17.35 -4.58 0.94
N GLU A 96 17.67 -5.79 1.38
CA GLU A 96 18.97 -6.40 1.18
C GLU A 96 19.09 -6.95 -0.25
N LYS A 97 20.19 -6.62 -0.92
CA LYS A 97 20.54 -7.26 -2.19
C LYS A 97 21.23 -8.58 -1.88
N ASN A 98 20.46 -9.66 -1.86
CA ASN A 98 21.08 -10.97 -1.90
C ASN A 98 21.73 -11.13 -3.27
N ALA A 99 23.05 -11.24 -3.29
CA ALA A 99 23.79 -11.56 -4.49
C ALA A 99 23.40 -12.97 -4.93
N SER A 100 22.31 -13.11 -5.68
CA SER A 100 21.97 -14.36 -6.34
C SER A 100 23.14 -14.69 -7.27
N ASN A 101 23.84 -15.79 -6.99
CA ASN A 101 24.78 -16.34 -7.95
C ASN A 101 24.06 -16.56 -9.29
N PRO A 102 24.74 -16.39 -10.43
CA PRO A 102 24.16 -16.73 -11.73
C PRO A 102 23.68 -18.19 -11.72
N GLY A 103 22.36 -18.40 -11.79
CA GLY A 103 21.73 -19.73 -11.74
C GLY A 103 21.11 -20.13 -10.41
N ALA A 104 21.19 -19.30 -9.35
CA ALA A 104 20.39 -19.48 -8.15
C ALA A 104 18.96 -18.95 -8.37
N GLU A 105 17.98 -19.58 -7.72
CA GLU A 105 16.63 -19.02 -7.66
C GLU A 105 16.68 -17.59 -7.08
N PRO A 106 15.82 -16.68 -7.55
CA PRO A 106 15.75 -15.34 -6.98
C PRO A 106 15.39 -15.47 -5.50
N GLN A 107 16.31 -15.09 -4.61
CA GLN A 107 15.98 -15.05 -3.20
C GLN A 107 14.96 -13.94 -2.98
N LEU A 108 13.99 -14.24 -2.12
CA LEU A 108 12.95 -13.28 -1.73
C LEU A 108 13.61 -12.04 -1.11
N PRO A 109 13.10 -10.83 -1.41
CA PRO A 109 13.63 -9.62 -0.83
C PRO A 109 13.42 -9.63 0.69
N ARG A 110 14.49 -9.39 1.44
CA ARG A 110 14.45 -9.14 2.89
C ARG A 110 14.56 -7.65 3.15
N LEU A 111 13.78 -7.12 4.08
CA LEU A 111 13.92 -5.73 4.50
C LEU A 111 15.22 -5.56 5.27
N THR A 112 15.87 -4.42 5.05
CA THR A 112 16.90 -3.92 5.98
C THR A 112 16.23 -3.35 7.23
N GLU A 113 16.99 -3.09 8.30
CA GLU A 113 16.49 -2.38 9.49
C GLU A 113 15.79 -1.05 9.13
N LYS A 114 16.34 -0.31 8.15
CA LYS A 114 15.75 0.94 7.66
C LYS A 114 14.41 0.70 6.95
N GLY A 115 14.33 -0.34 6.12
CA GLY A 115 13.11 -0.71 5.42
C GLY A 115 12.02 -1.17 6.37
N GLU A 116 12.38 -1.98 7.36
CA GLU A 116 11.48 -2.47 8.40
C GLU A 116 10.92 -1.33 9.23
N ALA A 117 11.79 -0.44 9.74
CA ALA A 117 11.34 0.74 10.49
C ALA A 117 10.42 1.65 9.66
N ALA A 118 10.68 1.80 8.35
CA ALA A 118 9.84 2.61 7.46
C ALA A 118 8.43 2.01 7.30
N ILE A 119 8.33 0.69 7.10
CA ILE A 119 7.03 0.01 6.95
C ILE A 119 6.28 -0.06 8.28
N ALA A 120 6.96 -0.40 9.39
CA ALA A 120 6.35 -0.43 10.71
C ALA A 120 5.75 0.93 11.10
N ASN A 121 6.51 2.02 10.93
CA ASN A 121 6.01 3.38 11.19
C ASN A 121 4.78 3.72 10.33
N TRP A 122 4.75 3.31 9.06
CA TRP A 122 3.59 3.54 8.20
C TRP A 122 2.37 2.75 8.66
N LEU A 123 2.55 1.48 9.05
CA LEU A 123 1.48 0.63 9.59
C LEU A 123 0.91 1.22 10.88
N ASP A 124 1.76 1.72 11.78
CA ASP A 124 1.34 2.39 13.01
C ASP A 124 0.53 3.66 12.74
N GLU A 125 0.96 4.47 11.75
CA GLU A 125 0.23 5.67 11.34
C GLU A 125 -1.12 5.35 10.73
N CYS A 126 -1.23 4.25 9.98
CA CYS A 126 -2.53 3.73 9.53
C CYS A 126 -3.38 3.23 10.71
N ALA A 127 -2.81 2.50 11.67
CA ALA A 127 -3.55 1.94 12.80
C ALA A 127 -4.14 3.02 13.73
N LYS A 128 -3.46 4.16 13.90
CA LYS A 128 -3.93 5.27 14.75
C LYS A 128 -5.17 5.98 14.22
N GLY A 129 -5.67 5.62 13.04
CA GLY A 129 -6.78 6.35 12.43
C GLY A 129 -6.42 7.78 12.05
N VAL A 130 -5.13 8.13 12.06
CA VAL A 130 -4.63 9.40 11.56
C VAL A 130 -4.67 9.30 10.03
N PHE A 131 -5.88 9.43 9.49
CA PHE A 131 -6.24 9.49 8.07
C PHE A 131 -6.96 10.80 7.77
#